data_AF-R0KTD3-F1
#
_entry.id   AF-R0KTD3-F1
#
_cell.length_a   1.000
_cell.length_b   1.000
_cell.length_c   1.000
_cell.angle_alpha   90.00
_cell.angle_beta   90.00
_cell.angle_gamma   90.00
#
_symmetry.space_group_name_H-M   'P 1'
#
loop_
_entity.id
_entity.type
_entity.pdbx_description
1 polymer ?
#
loop_
_entity_poly.entity_id
_entity_poly.type
_entity_poly.pdbx_seq_one_letter_code
_entity_poly.pdbx_strand_id
1 'polypeptide(L)'
;MSTNAKRTKRFKGESRSQLIERLKNKKKNNLILKKAKEEIQNKTGKEYFFKYNSIKNKEFIKKEKDAREDLEKKRIFVDKEICRVEKKLQKYPRIKTKRKVFDEEGNVKEEEKIGEDNGGEREEYEKYLKELIETKKKIENELET
;
A
#
# COMPACT_ATOMS: atom_id res chain seq x y z
N MET A 1 44.19 0.67 -0.88
CA MET A 1 44.36 -0.48 0.04
C MET A 1 43.03 -1.18 0.19
N SER A 2 42.82 -2.25 -0.57
CA SER A 2 41.61 -3.09 -0.58
C SER A 2 41.59 -3.99 0.66
N THR A 3 40.43 -4.15 1.31
CA THR A 3 40.31 -4.96 2.53
C THR A 3 40.02 -6.42 2.20
N ASN A 4 40.74 -7.30 2.91
CA ASN A 4 40.72 -8.77 2.88
C ASN A 4 39.39 -9.43 2.48
N ALA A 5 39.46 -10.33 1.49
CA ALA A 5 38.37 -11.08 0.87
C ALA A 5 37.71 -12.18 1.74
N LYS A 6 37.61 -11.99 3.07
CA LYS A 6 36.88 -12.90 3.98
C LYS A 6 35.93 -12.16 4.93
N ARG A 7 35.21 -11.17 4.40
CA ARG A 7 34.15 -10.45 5.13
C ARG A 7 32.81 -10.64 4.44
N THR A 8 32.40 -11.89 4.32
CA THR A 8 31.12 -12.28 3.73
C THR A 8 30.00 -12.08 4.77
N LYS A 9 28.97 -11.34 4.35
CA LYS A 9 27.63 -11.17 4.95
C LYS A 9 27.31 -10.09 6.00
N ARG A 10 28.21 -9.45 6.75
CA ARG A 10 27.78 -8.36 7.66
C ARG A 10 28.74 -7.16 7.70
N PHE A 11 28.26 -6.05 7.13
CA PHE A 11 28.80 -4.68 7.13
C PHE A 11 30.08 -4.41 6.31
N LYS A 12 29.94 -3.56 5.28
CA LYS A 12 31.06 -2.81 4.69
C LYS A 12 31.73 -2.01 5.81
N GLY A 13 33.06 -2.00 5.87
CA GLY A 13 33.79 -1.17 6.83
C GLY A 13 33.48 0.30 6.57
N GLU A 14 33.06 1.03 7.62
CA GLU A 14 32.82 2.47 7.52
C GLU A 14 34.15 3.20 7.27
N SER A 15 34.16 4.16 6.35
CA SER A 15 35.29 5.07 6.19
C SER A 15 35.34 6.10 7.33
N ARG A 16 36.49 6.75 7.53
CA ARG A 16 36.63 7.82 8.55
C ARG A 16 35.63 8.96 8.35
N SER A 17 35.34 9.34 7.09
CA SER A 17 34.35 10.38 6.78
C SER A 17 32.94 9.96 7.19
N GLN A 18 32.53 8.72 6.87
CA GLN A 18 31.23 8.16 7.28
C GLN A 18 31.09 8.10 8.81
N LEU A 19 32.16 7.73 9.51
CA LEU A 19 32.17 7.72 10.97
C LEU A 19 31.96 9.12 11.56
N ILE A 20 32.65 10.14 11.03
CA ILE A 20 32.53 11.53 11.49
C ILE A 20 31.10 12.04 11.26
N GLU A 21 30.52 11.77 10.10
CA GLU A 21 29.15 12.17 9.78
C GLU A 21 28.13 11.51 10.73
N ARG A 22 28.26 10.20 10.95
CA ARG A 22 27.41 9.45 11.89
C ARG A 22 27.51 10.01 13.31
N LEU A 23 28.71 10.36 13.77
CA LEU A 23 28.93 10.98 15.08
C LEU A 23 28.30 12.37 15.18
N LYS A 24 28.40 13.19 14.12
CA LYS A 24 27.73 14.51 14.07
C LYS A 24 26.22 14.35 14.16
N ASN A 25 25.62 13.43 13.41
CA ASN A 25 24.18 13.17 13.45
C ASN A 25 23.74 12.65 14.82
N LYS A 26 24.50 11.74 15.43
CA LYS A 26 24.23 11.26 16.79
C LYS A 26 24.27 12.38 17.82
N LYS A 27 25.26 13.28 17.74
CA LYS A 27 25.35 14.46 18.62
C LYS A 27 24.15 15.40 18.44
N LYS A 28 23.75 15.68 17.20
CA LYS A 28 22.56 16.51 16.91
C LYS A 28 21.29 15.89 17.47
N ASN A 29 21.06 14.60 17.24
CA ASN A 29 19.89 13.89 17.74
C ASN A 29 19.84 13.88 19.28
N ASN A 30 20.97 13.63 19.93
CA ASN A 30 21.06 13.70 21.39
C ASN A 30 20.73 15.09 21.93
N LEU A 31 21.15 16.16 21.23
CA LEU A 31 20.85 17.53 21.62
C LEU A 31 19.35 17.84 21.47
N ILE A 32 18.71 17.40 20.39
CA ILE A 32 17.26 17.54 20.19
C ILE A 32 16.49 16.81 21.29
N LEU A 33 16.88 15.55 21.59
CA LEU A 33 16.27 14.77 22.65
C LEU A 33 16.46 15.42 24.02
N LYS A 34 17.62 16.02 24.29
CA LYS A 34 17.87 16.74 25.54
C LYS A 34 16.93 17.94 25.67
N LYS A 35 16.83 18.77 24.63
CA LYS A 35 15.92 19.92 24.62
C LYS A 35 14.46 19.50 24.80
N ALA A 36 14.02 18.46 24.09
CA ALA A 36 12.66 17.95 24.22
C ALA A 36 12.37 17.44 25.65
N LYS A 37 13.34 16.80 26.31
CA LYS A 37 13.21 16.37 27.72
C LYS A 37 13.12 17.57 28.68
N GLU A 38 13.98 18.57 28.49
CA GLU A 38 13.94 19.81 29.28
C GLU A 38 12.60 20.53 29.09
N GLU A 39 12.10 20.64 27.86
CA GLU A 39 10.77 21.20 27.56
C GLU A 39 9.64 20.42 28.25
N ILE A 40 9.67 19.09 28.23
CA ILE A 40 8.65 18.26 28.90
C ILE A 40 8.71 18.44 30.42
N GLN A 41 9.92 18.50 31.00
CA GLN A 41 10.09 18.69 32.45
C GLN A 41 9.61 20.07 32.91
N ASN A 42 9.82 21.10 32.08
CA ASN A 42 9.44 22.48 32.40
C ASN A 42 7.94 22.76 32.17
N LYS A 43 7.18 21.85 31.56
CA LYS A 43 5.73 22.02 31.38
C LYS A 43 5.01 21.93 32.71
N THR A 44 4.14 22.91 32.96
CA THR A 44 3.39 23.03 34.23
C THR A 44 2.19 22.08 34.33
N GLY A 45 1.79 21.47 33.21
CA GLY A 45 0.60 20.63 33.11
C GLY A 45 -0.74 21.38 33.15
N LYS A 46 -0.72 22.70 33.34
CA LYS A 46 -1.90 23.58 33.39
C LYS A 46 -2.12 24.39 32.11
N GLU A 47 -1.27 24.17 31.11
CA GLU A 47 -1.34 24.87 29.82
C GLU A 47 -2.59 24.44 29.05
N TYR A 48 -3.43 25.41 28.70
CA TYR A 48 -4.57 25.19 27.83
C TYR A 48 -4.27 25.73 26.43
N PHE A 49 -4.30 24.84 25.44
CA PHE A 49 -4.21 25.19 24.03
C PHE A 49 -5.55 24.88 23.36
N PHE A 50 -6.12 25.82 22.61
CA PHE A 50 -7.37 25.61 21.87
C PHE A 50 -7.36 24.37 20.98
N LYS A 51 -6.18 23.99 20.46
CA LYS A 51 -5.97 22.82 19.62
C LYS A 51 -6.23 21.49 20.34
N TYR A 52 -6.21 21.45 21.68
CA TYR A 52 -6.54 20.24 22.44
C TYR A 52 -7.98 19.79 22.24
N ASN A 53 -8.91 20.71 21.97
CA ASN A 53 -10.31 20.38 21.68
C ASN A 53 -10.48 19.63 20.35
N SER A 54 -9.49 19.71 19.46
CA SER A 54 -9.49 18.99 18.18
C SER A 54 -8.84 17.60 18.26
N ILE A 55 -8.19 17.24 19.37
CA ILE A 55 -7.47 15.97 19.54
C ILE A 55 -8.37 15.01 20.32
N LYS A 56 -9.00 14.05 19.64
CA LYS A 56 -9.97 13.16 20.30
C LYS A 56 -9.36 11.97 21.06
N ASN A 57 -8.15 11.50 20.73
CA ASN A 57 -7.67 10.18 21.21
C ASN A 57 -6.26 10.13 21.81
N LYS A 58 -5.68 11.23 22.32
CA LYS A 58 -4.26 11.33 22.76
C LYS A 58 -3.20 11.02 21.69
N GLU A 59 -3.59 10.42 20.58
CA GLU A 59 -2.78 10.23 19.38
C GLU A 59 -2.93 11.47 18.47
N PHE A 60 -1.79 12.03 18.04
CA PHE A 60 -1.73 13.09 17.05
C PHE A 60 -1.98 12.52 15.63
N ILE A 61 -3.12 11.88 15.42
CA ILE A 61 -3.52 11.41 14.09
C ILE A 61 -4.37 12.50 13.44
N LYS A 62 -3.87 13.07 12.34
CA LYS A 62 -4.69 13.85 11.43
C LYS A 62 -5.70 12.90 10.77
N LYS A 63 -6.96 12.93 11.22
CA LYS A 63 -8.06 12.31 10.49
C LYS A 63 -8.71 13.38 9.65
N GLU A 64 -8.29 13.51 8.40
CA GLU A 64 -9.10 14.18 7.39
C GLU A 64 -10.16 13.14 6.98
N LYS A 65 -11.39 13.33 7.46
CA LYS A 65 -12.54 12.60 6.95
C LYS A 65 -13.07 13.38 5.76
N ASP A 66 -13.27 12.71 4.63
CA ASP A 66 -13.95 13.32 3.49
C ASP A 66 -15.38 13.71 3.89
N ALA A 67 -15.89 14.80 3.32
CA ALA A 67 -17.30 15.14 3.44
C ALA A 67 -18.15 14.09 2.72
N ARG A 68 -19.39 13.89 3.17
CA ARG A 68 -20.32 12.93 2.58
C ARG A 68 -20.51 13.14 1.07
N GLU A 69 -20.62 14.40 0.63
CA GLU A 69 -20.73 14.75 -0.79
C GLU A 69 -19.52 14.30 -1.62
N ASP A 70 -18.32 14.37 -1.04
CA ASP A 70 -17.10 13.96 -1.72
C ASP A 70 -16.97 12.43 -1.78
N LEU A 71 -17.45 11.72 -0.75
CA LEU A 71 -17.59 10.26 -0.78
C LEU A 71 -18.60 9.82 -1.85
N GLU A 72 -19.73 10.51 -2.01
CA GLU A 72 -20.71 10.24 -3.07
C GLU A 72 -20.13 10.47 -4.47
N LYS A 73 -19.37 11.55 -4.68
CA LYS A 73 -18.66 11.80 -5.95
C LYS A 73 -17.65 10.68 -6.25
N LYS A 74 -16.87 10.25 -5.25
CA LYS A 74 -15.91 9.14 -5.37
C LYS A 74 -16.62 7.83 -5.73
N ARG A 75 -17.77 7.55 -5.10
CA ARG A 75 -18.59 6.36 -5.41
C ARG A 75 -19.05 6.35 -6.87
N ILE A 76 -19.61 7.47 -7.34
CA ILE A 76 -20.07 7.61 -8.74
C ILE A 76 -18.90 7.41 -9.71
N PHE A 77 -17.73 7.95 -9.39
CA PHE A 77 -16.53 7.77 -10.21
C PHE A 77 -16.12 6.29 -10.29
N VAL A 78 -16.05 5.61 -9.15
CA VAL A 78 -15.68 4.19 -9.08
C VAL A 78 -16.70 3.33 -9.84
N ASP A 79 -18.00 3.59 -9.70
CA ASP A 79 -19.05 2.88 -10.45
C ASP A 79 -18.88 3.02 -11.96
N LYS A 80 -18.60 4.24 -12.44
CA LYS A 80 -18.34 4.48 -13.87
C LYS A 80 -17.11 3.74 -14.36
N GLU A 81 -16.04 3.71 -13.56
CA GLU A 81 -14.82 3.01 -13.93
C GLU A 81 -14.97 1.48 -13.89
N ILE A 82 -15.73 0.93 -12.94
CA ILE A 82 -16.10 -0.49 -12.94
C ILE A 82 -16.79 -0.85 -14.27
N CYS A 83 -17.82 -0.10 -14.65
CA CYS A 83 -18.53 -0.34 -15.92
C CYS A 83 -17.60 -0.21 -17.14
N ARG A 84 -16.64 0.73 -17.12
CA ARG A 84 -15.67 0.90 -18.21
C ARG A 84 -14.73 -0.30 -18.31
N VAL A 85 -14.21 -0.78 -17.18
CA VAL A 85 -13.29 -1.93 -17.11
C VAL A 85 -14.01 -3.21 -17.51
N GLU A 86 -15.24 -3.42 -17.06
CA GLU A 86 -16.07 -4.56 -17.50
C GLU A 86 -16.28 -4.57 -19.01
N LYS A 87 -16.59 -3.42 -19.61
CA LYS A 87 -16.68 -3.29 -21.08
C LYS A 87 -15.36 -3.59 -21.78
N LYS A 88 -14.22 -3.24 -21.18
CA LYS A 88 -12.90 -3.62 -21.72
C LYS A 88 -12.68 -5.13 -21.62
N LEU A 89 -12.97 -5.76 -20.48
CA LEU A 89 -12.84 -7.22 -20.30
C LEU A 89 -13.72 -8.02 -21.27
N GLN A 90 -14.88 -7.48 -21.66
CA GLN A 90 -15.71 -8.05 -22.72
C GLN A 90 -15.06 -8.02 -24.10
N LYS A 91 -14.26 -6.99 -24.42
CA LYS A 91 -13.51 -6.88 -25.69
C LYS A 91 -12.33 -7.85 -25.76
N TYR A 92 -11.80 -8.28 -24.61
CA TYR A 92 -10.72 -9.25 -24.51
C TYR A 92 -11.24 -10.56 -23.90
N PRO A 93 -12.14 -11.32 -24.56
CA PRO A 93 -12.73 -12.53 -23.99
C PRO A 93 -11.69 -13.63 -23.74
N ARG A 94 -11.93 -14.45 -22.71
CA ARG A 94 -11.10 -15.61 -22.37
C ARG A 94 -11.52 -16.70 -23.34
N ILE A 95 -10.64 -17.04 -24.27
CA ILE A 95 -10.88 -18.16 -25.16
C ILE A 95 -10.61 -19.42 -24.33
N LYS A 96 -11.66 -20.05 -23.83
CA LYS A 96 -11.54 -21.37 -23.20
C LYS A 96 -11.70 -22.44 -24.27
N THR A 97 -10.67 -23.23 -24.50
CA THR A 97 -10.75 -24.42 -25.34
C THR A 97 -10.76 -25.66 -24.46
N LYS A 98 -11.76 -26.52 -24.65
CA LYS A 98 -11.79 -27.82 -23.99
C LYS A 98 -11.00 -28.81 -24.85
N ARG A 99 -9.95 -29.41 -24.31
CA ARG A 99 -9.27 -30.55 -24.94
C ARG A 99 -9.72 -31.82 -24.25
N LYS A 100 -10.21 -32.78 -25.01
CA LYS A 100 -10.41 -34.15 -24.52
C LYS A 100 -9.07 -34.86 -24.58
N VAL A 101 -8.59 -35.32 -23.43
CA VAL A 101 -7.40 -36.14 -23.30
C VAL A 101 -7.86 -37.54 -22.91
N PHE A 102 -7.31 -38.56 -23.58
CA PHE A 102 -7.57 -39.95 -23.26
C PHE A 102 -6.44 -40.45 -22.36
N ASP A 103 -6.79 -41.02 -21.21
CA ASP A 103 -5.84 -41.75 -20.38
C ASP A 103 -5.46 -43.09 -21.03
N GLU A 104 -4.38 -43.74 -20.57
CA GLU A 104 -3.91 -45.05 -21.08
C GLU A 104 -4.96 -46.17 -20.93
N GLU A 105 -5.94 -45.99 -20.04
CA GLU A 105 -7.09 -46.88 -19.81
C GLU A 105 -8.30 -46.59 -20.70
N GLY A 106 -8.20 -45.60 -21.61
CA GLY A 106 -9.29 -45.20 -22.52
C GLY A 106 -10.34 -44.29 -21.90
N ASN A 107 -10.16 -43.87 -20.65
CA ASN A 107 -11.04 -42.92 -19.97
C ASN A 107 -10.86 -41.50 -20.52
N VAL A 108 -11.99 -40.81 -20.78
CA VAL A 108 -11.99 -39.43 -21.29
C VAL A 108 -11.90 -38.45 -20.13
N LYS A 109 -10.81 -37.68 -20.05
CA LYS A 109 -10.71 -36.49 -19.20
C LYS A 109 -10.88 -35.24 -20.05
N GLU A 110 -11.82 -34.38 -19.66
CA GLU A 110 -11.94 -33.03 -20.23
C GLU A 110 -10.97 -32.10 -19.49
N GLU A 111 -9.91 -31.64 -20.18
CA GLU A 111 -9.05 -30.58 -19.67
C GLU A 111 -9.49 -29.23 -20.28
N GLU A 112 -9.84 -28.27 -19.43
CA GLU A 112 -9.99 -26.87 -19.87
C GLU A 112 -8.60 -26.27 -20.08
N LYS A 113 -8.22 -26.02 -21.33
CA LYS A 113 -7.10 -25.13 -21.63
C LYS A 113 -7.63 -23.71 -21.81
N ILE A 114 -6.99 -22.77 -21.12
CA ILE A 114 -7.09 -21.36 -21.48
C ILE A 114 -6.27 -21.23 -22.77
N GLY A 115 -6.91 -20.88 -23.88
CA GLY A 115 -6.24 -20.61 -25.16
C GLY A 115 -5.27 -19.45 -25.02
N GLU A 116 -4.37 -19.28 -26.00
CA GLU A 116 -3.36 -18.21 -26.00
C GLU A 116 -3.99 -16.86 -25.65
N ASP A 117 -3.56 -16.32 -24.50
CA ASP A 117 -4.10 -15.10 -23.95
C ASP A 117 -3.89 -13.94 -24.93
N ASN A 118 -4.92 -13.11 -25.10
CA ASN A 118 -4.80 -11.78 -25.70
C ASN A 118 -4.00 -10.86 -24.76
N GLY A 119 -2.70 -11.14 -24.56
CA GLY A 119 -1.75 -10.32 -23.79
C GLY A 119 -2.04 -10.18 -22.29
N GLY A 120 -1.01 -9.82 -21.52
CA GLY A 120 -1.11 -9.53 -20.08
C GLY A 120 -2.09 -8.39 -19.71
N GLU A 121 -2.58 -7.63 -20.70
CA GLU A 121 -3.54 -6.54 -20.52
C GLU A 121 -4.83 -7.00 -19.82
N ARG A 122 -5.34 -8.20 -20.12
CA ARG A 122 -6.57 -8.70 -19.48
C ARG A 122 -6.35 -8.94 -17.98
N GLU A 123 -5.23 -9.54 -17.60
CA GLU A 123 -4.91 -9.78 -16.18
C GLU A 123 -4.78 -8.47 -15.40
N GLU A 124 -4.21 -7.44 -16.02
CA GLU A 124 -4.14 -6.10 -15.46
C GLU A 124 -5.52 -5.50 -15.22
N TYR A 125 -6.44 -5.61 -16.19
CA TYR A 125 -7.83 -5.17 -16.02
C TYR A 125 -8.58 -5.97 -14.95
N GLU A 126 -8.34 -7.28 -14.83
CA GLU A 126 -8.96 -8.10 -13.78
C GLU A 126 -8.42 -7.76 -12.38
N LYS A 127 -7.12 -7.47 -12.24
CA LYS A 127 -6.52 -6.97 -10.99
C LYS A 127 -7.10 -5.61 -10.63
N TYR A 128 -7.12 -4.69 -11.59
CA TYR A 128 -7.65 -3.34 -11.39
C TYR A 128 -9.16 -3.35 -11.03
N LEU A 129 -9.95 -4.24 -11.63
CA LEU A 129 -11.37 -4.40 -11.27
C LEU A 129 -11.55 -4.82 -9.81
N LYS A 130 -10.70 -5.73 -9.30
CA LYS A 130 -10.74 -6.13 -7.89
C LYS A 130 -10.44 -4.95 -6.96
N GLU A 131 -9.43 -4.15 -7.30
CA GLU A 131 -9.10 -2.93 -6.54
C GLU A 131 -10.27 -1.93 -6.55
N LEU A 132 -10.96 -1.75 -7.68
CA LEU A 132 -12.15 -0.89 -7.77
C LEU A 132 -13.31 -1.40 -6.91
N ILE A 133 -13.54 -2.71 -6.85
CA ILE A 133 -14.58 -3.30 -5.99
C ILE A 133 -14.24 -3.12 -4.51
N GLU A 134 -12.98 -3.31 -4.12
CA GLU A 134 -12.54 -3.11 -2.74
C GLU A 134 -12.64 -1.64 -2.31
N THR A 135 -12.27 -0.72 -3.20
CA THR A 135 -12.39 0.73 -2.94
C THR A 135 -13.86 1.15 -2.84
N LYS A 136 -14.75 0.62 -3.70
CA LYS A 136 -16.19 0.84 -3.57
C LYS A 136 -16.72 0.41 -2.20
N LYS A 137 -16.36 -0.79 -1.74
CA LYS A 137 -16.77 -1.30 -0.41
C LYS A 137 -16.29 -0.39 0.73
N LYS A 138 -15.06 0.13 0.65
CA LYS A 138 -14.54 1.07 1.64
C LYS A 138 -15.35 2.36 1.68
N ILE A 139 -15.67 2.93 0.51
CA ILE A 139 -16.48 4.15 0.40
C ILE A 139 -17.90 3.91 0.93
N GLU A 140 -18.51 2.77 0.62
CA GLU A 140 -19.86 2.42 1.11
C GLU A 140 -19.88 2.25 2.62
N ASN A 141 -18.89 1.57 3.21
CA ASN A 141 -18.75 1.50 4.66
C ASN A 141 -18.60 2.88 5.31
N GLU A 142 -17.82 3.79 4.70
CA GLU A 142 -17.64 5.16 5.20
C GLU A 142 -18.90 6.02 5.06
N LEU A 143 -19.79 5.72 4.11
CA LEU A 143 -21.09 6.39 3.95
C LEU A 143 -22.16 5.88 4.93
N GLU A 144 -22.04 4.62 5.36
CA GLU A 144 -22.92 4.00 6.37
C GLU A 144 -22.56 4.36 7.81
N THR A 145 -21.35 4.89 8.06
CA THR A 145 -20.82 5.25 9.38
C THR A 145 -21.02 6.73 9.74
#